data_AF-A0A453CKM4-F1
#
_entry.id   AF-A0A453CKM4-F1
#
_cell.length_a   1.000
_cell.length_b   1.000
_cell.length_c   1.000
_cell.angle_alpha   90.00
_cell.angle_beta   90.00
_cell.angle_gamma   90.00
#
_symmetry.space_group_name_H-M   'P 1'
#
loop_
_entity.id
_entity.type
_entity.pdbx_description
1 polymer ?
#
loop_
_entity_poly.entity_id
_entity_poly.type
_entity_poly.pdbx_seq_one_letter_code
_entity_poly.pdbx_strand_id
1 'polypeptide(L)' 'VPGGDSGGAAGGLHEMLVAEVLEQLLNGAPFPRRMRTLMLRSLPFVAPPLAPPPPPYALRVTTRG' A
#
# COMPACT_ATOMS: atom_id res chain seq x y z
N VAL A 1 4.17 -18.30 35.31
CA VAL A 1 5.22 -17.58 34.57
C VAL A 1 4.60 -17.00 33.32
N PRO A 2 4.45 -15.67 33.19
CA PRO A 2 4.07 -15.05 31.92
C PRO A 2 5.33 -14.86 31.06
N GLY A 3 5.18 -14.76 29.74
CA GLY A 3 6.25 -14.26 28.88
C GLY A 3 6.37 -15.01 27.57
N GLY A 4 5.33 -14.96 26.75
CA GLY A 4 5.42 -15.30 25.34
C GLY A 4 5.34 -14.03 24.51
N ASP A 5 6.44 -13.64 23.86
CA ASP A 5 6.49 -12.75 22.69
C ASP A 5 7.95 -12.41 22.28
N SER A 6 8.81 -13.41 22.11
CA SER A 6 10.12 -13.18 21.46
C SER A 6 9.95 -13.21 19.94
N GLY A 7 9.44 -12.14 19.35
CA GLY A 7 9.27 -12.01 17.90
C GLY A 7 8.79 -10.63 17.48
N GLY A 8 9.58 -9.57 17.67
CA GLY A 8 9.10 -8.23 17.29
C GLY A 8 10.10 -7.08 17.22
N ALA A 9 11.38 -7.23 17.58
CA ALA A 9 12.29 -6.07 17.62
C ALA A 9 12.82 -5.63 16.24
N ALA A 10 12.89 -6.53 15.25
CA ALA A 10 13.45 -6.22 13.93
C ALA A 10 12.46 -5.52 12.98
N GLY A 11 11.14 -5.66 13.21
CA GLY A 11 10.10 -5.02 12.40
C GLY A 11 9.98 -3.51 12.63
N GLY A 12 10.26 -3.06 13.86
CA GLY A 12 10.03 -1.66 14.26
C GLY A 12 10.96 -0.65 13.58
N LEU A 13 12.21 -1.01 13.26
CA LEU A 13 13.14 -0.08 12.60
C LEU A 13 12.72 0.22 11.16
N HIS A 14 12.14 -0.77 10.46
CA HIS A 14 11.63 -0.56 9.11
C HIS A 14 10.39 0.32 9.12
N GLU A 15 9.43 0.02 9.99
CA GLU A 15 8.22 0.82 10.15
C GLU A 15 8.53 2.26 10.59
N MET A 16 9.51 2.44 11.48
CA MET A 16 9.94 3.76 11.95
C MET A 16 10.58 4.59 10.82
N LEU A 17 11.47 3.99 10.01
CA LEU A 17 12.05 4.65 8.83
C LEU A 17 10.98 4.96 7.77
N VAL A 18 10.05 4.04 7.53
CA VAL A 18 8.94 4.23 6.58
C VAL A 18 8.03 5.36 7.04
N ALA A 19 7.69 5.42 8.33
CA ALA A 19 6.88 6.49 8.91
C ALA A 19 7.55 7.85 8.79
N GLU A 20 8.85 7.94 9.08
CA GLU A 20 9.61 9.20 8.97
C GLU A 20 9.71 9.69 7.52
N VAL A 21 9.92 8.79 6.57
CA VAL A 21 9.93 9.14 5.14
C VAL A 21 8.55 9.58 4.66
N LEU A 22 7.47 8.94 5.12
CA LEU A 22 6.09 9.33 4.81
C LEU A 22 5.76 10.71 5.38
N GLU A 23 6.09 10.97 6.64
CA GLU A 23 5.89 12.27 7.27
C GLU A 23 6.65 13.38 6.54
N GLN A 24 7.89 13.12 6.11
CA GLN A 24 8.66 14.07 5.31
C GLN A 24 8.03 14.31 3.93
N LEU A 25 7.53 13.27 3.26
CA LEU A 25 6.86 13.40 1.98
C LEU A 25 5.53 14.16 2.10
N LEU A 26 4.80 13.94 3.19
CA LEU A 26 3.50 14.53 3.46
C LEU A 26 3.59 15.96 3.98
N ASN A 27 4.62 16.32 4.73
CA ASN A 27 4.74 17.65 5.34
C ASN A 27 5.78 18.55 4.65
N GLY A 28 6.87 17.98 4.12
CA GLY A 28 8.03 18.74 3.63
C GLY A 28 7.97 19.14 2.16
N ALA A 29 7.22 18.43 1.31
CA ALA A 29 7.22 18.68 -0.12
C ALA A 29 5.92 19.33 -0.62
N PRO A 30 5.96 20.38 -1.46
CA PRO A 30 4.77 21.00 -2.04
C PRO A 30 4.25 20.17 -3.23
N PHE A 31 3.91 18.89 -3.01
CA PHE A 31 3.31 18.07 -4.05
C PHE A 31 1.80 18.36 -4.17
N PRO A 32 1.28 18.63 -5.38
CA PRO A 32 -0.16 18.72 -5.59
C PRO A 32 -0.88 17.51 -5.01
N ARG A 33 -2.05 17.73 -4.39
CA ARG A 33 -2.83 16.70 -3.68
C ARG A 33 -3.05 15.43 -4.52
N ARG A 34 -3.23 15.57 -5.84
CA ARG A 34 -3.33 14.45 -6.78
C ARG A 34 -2.04 13.63 -6.86
N MET A 35 -0.87 14.26 -6.96
CA MET A 35 0.42 13.55 -7.00
C MET A 35 0.68 12.79 -5.70
N ARG A 36 0.34 13.36 -4.54
CA ARG A 36 0.39 12.67 -3.25
C ARG A 36 -0.43 11.38 -3.27
N THR A 37 -1.68 11.44 -3.74
CA THR A 37 -2.52 10.24 -3.89
C THR A 37 -1.89 9.21 -4.83
N LEU A 38 -1.25 9.65 -5.92
CA LEU A 38 -0.59 8.73 -6.86
C LEU A 38 0.67 8.07 -6.27
N MET A 39 1.43 8.77 -5.42
CA MET A 39 2.59 8.21 -4.72
C MET A 39 2.17 7.23 -3.61
N LEU A 40 1.15 7.59 -2.83
CA LEU A 40 0.65 6.73 -1.74
C LEU A 40 0.06 5.42 -2.28
N ARG A 41 -0.68 5.45 -3.40
CA ARG A 41 -1.22 4.23 -4.03
C ARG A 41 -0.13 3.33 -4.67
N SER A 42 1.07 3.86 -4.90
CA SER A 42 2.19 3.10 -5.47
C SER A 42 3.13 2.55 -4.40
N LEU A 43 2.86 2.81 -3.12
CA LEU A 43 3.62 2.22 -2.03
C LEU A 43 3.38 0.71 -1.99
N PRO A 44 4.44 -0.10 -1.89
CA PRO A 44 4.34 -1.56 -1.87
C PRO A 44 3.65 -2.10 -0.60
N PHE A 45 3.35 -1.22 0.36
CA PHE A 45 2.71 -1.53 1.63
C PHE A 45 1.19 -1.28 1.63
N VAL A 46 0.67 -0.60 0.59
CA VAL A 46 -0.77 -0.39 0.41
C VAL A 46 -1.27 -1.46 -0.55
N ALA A 47 -2.15 -2.33 -0.06
CA ALA A 47 -2.80 -3.30 -0.93
C ALA A 47 -3.44 -2.56 -2.12
N PRO A 48 -3.15 -2.95 -3.38
CA PRO A 48 -3.75 -2.30 -4.52
C PRO A 48 -5.27 -2.32 -4.36
N PRO A 49 -5.97 -1.20 -4.64
CA PRO A 49 -7.42 -1.18 -4.55
C PRO A 49 -7.97 -2.32 -5.41
N LEU A 50 -8.88 -3.13 -4.84
CA LEU A 50 -9.49 -4.24 -5.57
C LEU A 50 -9.99 -3.72 -6.91
N ALA A 51 -9.53 -4.34 -8.00
CA ALA A 51 -10.01 -4.00 -9.33
C ALA A 51 -11.54 -4.16 -9.36
N PRO A 52 -12.28 -3.21 -9.98
CA PRO A 52 -13.72 -3.35 -10.12
C PRO A 52 -14.05 -4.66 -10.84
N PRO A 53 -15.17 -5.32 -10.50
CA PRO A 53 -15.56 -6.56 -11.17
C PRO A 53 -15.63 -6.33 -12.69
N PRO A 54 -15.19 -7.30 -13.51
CA PRO A 54 -15.21 -7.15 -14.95
C PRO A 54 -16.65 -6.90 -15.40
N PRO A 55 -16.88 -5.99 -16.36
CA PRO A 55 -18.21 -5.72 -16.84
C PRO A 55 -18.80 -6.98 -17.52
N PRO A 56 -20.15 -7.15 -17.54
CA PRO A 56 -20.80 -8.38 -18.01
C PRO A 56 -20.42 -8.80 -19.43
N TYR A 57 -20.05 -7.83 -20.28
CA TYR A 57 -19.62 -8.07 -21.66
C TYR A 57 -18.18 -8.59 -21.77
N ALA A 58 -17.32 -8.42 -20.76
CA ALA A 58 -15.93 -8.88 -20.76
C ALA A 58 -15.80 -10.40 -20.51
N LEU A 59 -16.84 -11.04 -19.94
CA LEU A 59 -16.91 -12.49 -19.70
C LEU A 59 -17.07 -13.32 -20.99
N ARG A 60 -17.22 -12.68 -22.16
CA ARG A 60 -17.57 -13.39 -23.40
C ARG A 60 -16.37 -13.85 -24.24
N VAL A 61 -15.14 -13.58 -23.78
CA VAL A 61 -13.92 -13.84 -24.58
C VAL A 61 -13.36 -15.26 -24.42
N THR A 62 -13.78 -16.04 -23.41
CA THR A 62 -13.19 -17.37 -23.15
C THR A 62 -14.00 -18.56 -23.68
N THR A 63 -15.09 -18.34 -24.43
CA THR A 63 -15.86 -19.43 -25.04
C THR A 63 -15.60 -19.54 -26.54
N ARG A 64 -14.40 -19.96 -26.92
CA ARG A 64 -14.16 -20.49 -28.28
C ARG A 64 -13.06 -21.55 -28.26
N GLY A 65 -13.46 -22.81 -28.42
CA GLY A 65 -12.59 -23.97 -28.66
C GLY A 65 -12.97 -25.17 -27.83
#